data_AF-A0A8B7E3B5-F1
#
_entry.id   AF-A0A8B7E3B5-F1
#
_cell.length_a   1.000
_cell.length_b   1.000
_cell.length_c   1.000
_cell.angle_alpha   90.00
_cell.angle_beta   90.00
_cell.angle_gamma   90.00
#
_symmetry.space_group_name_H-M   'P 1'
#
loop_
_entity.id
_entity.type
_entity.pdbx_description
1 polymer ?
#
loop_
_entity_poly.entity_id
_entity_poly.type
_entity_poly.pdbx_seq_one_letter_code
_entity_poly.pdbx_strand_id
1 'polypeptide(L)'
;MRLDRPLLLLACRHHIYERHIIHCWNIYPSSKINGPDNPLFKKLKDVWNSIDQNSIVLNKVKIEDISDSWLQVQFKEALSFSQNIIRMKTMKKDGCRSDYLELVELTTMVLSGDEQYRLRKPGPVHHARFMAKGIYFLKMYLLLNNISSLTDFEKKEVNDMAFFTAVFYTEWLIKAEISAVAPYQDMKALWQMMRYSKINPVQAKSVIESLKRHTWYIDPNILVMSLVDKNVQERSDIAKKLYSTPRPTTYAIERHQVNLNILNSLMFNDDTPPSLTPSLVNFSYLKPCKC
;
A
#
# COMPACT_ATOMS: atom_id res chain seq x y z
N MET A 1 -27.34 -19.86 12.06
CA MET A 1 -27.65 -19.60 10.64
C MET A 1 -26.66 -20.40 9.79
N ARG A 2 -27.09 -21.51 9.20
CA ARG A 2 -26.30 -22.29 8.24
C ARG A 2 -26.70 -21.77 6.86
N LEU A 3 -25.74 -21.27 6.09
CA LEU A 3 -25.97 -20.85 4.72
C LEU A 3 -25.78 -22.08 3.82
N ASP A 4 -26.79 -22.46 3.04
CA ASP A 4 -26.74 -23.60 2.11
C ASP A 4 -25.91 -23.31 0.84
N ARG A 5 -25.04 -22.30 0.88
CA ARG A 5 -24.21 -21.87 -0.25
C ARG A 5 -22.82 -21.46 0.25
N PRO A 6 -21.74 -21.79 -0.49
CA PRO A 6 -20.41 -21.33 -0.17
C PRO A 6 -20.35 -19.79 -0.29
N LEU A 7 -19.87 -19.12 0.75
CA LEU A 7 -19.58 -17.68 0.73
C LEU A 7 -18.16 -17.42 0.26
N LEU A 8 -17.97 -16.32 -0.48
CA LEU A 8 -16.64 -15.83 -0.78
C LEU A 8 -16.06 -15.15 0.46
N LEU A 9 -15.03 -15.76 1.06
CA LEU A 9 -14.34 -15.19 2.21
C LEU A 9 -13.25 -14.21 1.74
N LEU A 10 -13.43 -12.92 2.06
CA LEU A 10 -12.47 -11.87 1.76
C LEU A 10 -11.94 -11.27 3.06
N ALA A 11 -10.62 -11.25 3.23
CA ALA A 11 -9.99 -10.48 4.29
C ALA A 11 -10.11 -8.98 3.99
N CYS A 12 -10.13 -8.12 5.02
CA CYS A 12 -10.15 -6.68 4.80
C CYS A 12 -8.83 -6.22 4.14
N ARG A 13 -8.88 -5.77 2.88
CA ARG A 13 -7.70 -5.34 2.12
C ARG A 13 -6.98 -4.14 2.74
N HIS A 14 -7.72 -3.19 3.33
CA HIS A 14 -7.11 -2.09 4.10
C HIS A 14 -6.29 -2.62 5.26
N HIS A 15 -6.83 -3.58 6.00
CA HIS A 15 -6.12 -4.19 7.11
C HIS A 15 -4.84 -4.91 6.65
N ILE A 16 -4.86 -5.57 5.50
CA ILE A 16 -3.67 -6.19 4.92
C ILE A 16 -2.59 -5.14 4.62
N TYR A 17 -2.93 -4.04 3.93
CA TYR A 17 -1.96 -2.97 3.65
C TYR A 17 -1.45 -2.29 4.92
N GLU A 18 -2.30 -2.10 5.93
CA GLU A 18 -1.89 -1.64 7.26
C GLU A 18 -0.82 -2.56 7.88
N ARG A 19 -0.88 -3.88 7.66
CA ARG A 19 0.20 -4.79 8.09
C ARG A 19 1.50 -4.52 7.34
N HIS A 20 1.46 -4.21 6.05
CA HIS A 20 2.67 -3.99 5.24
C HIS A 20 3.48 -2.78 5.70
N ILE A 21 2.83 -1.65 5.99
CA ILE A 21 3.54 -0.47 6.52
C ILE A 21 4.08 -0.74 7.95
N ILE A 22 3.40 -1.55 8.75
CA ILE A 22 3.92 -1.97 10.07
C ILE A 22 5.17 -2.83 9.90
N HIS A 23 5.14 -3.81 8.99
CA HIS A 23 6.31 -4.65 8.73
C HIS A 23 7.49 -3.82 8.17
N CYS A 24 7.20 -2.85 7.31
CA CYS A 24 8.19 -1.87 6.85
C CYS A 24 8.82 -1.12 8.05
N TRP A 25 8.00 -0.63 8.97
CA TRP A 25 8.44 0.11 10.16
C TRP A 25 9.18 -0.76 11.19
N ASN A 26 8.86 -2.05 11.31
CA ASN A 26 9.43 -2.95 12.31
C ASN A 26 10.94 -3.17 12.20
N ILE A 27 11.56 -2.75 11.09
CA ILE A 27 13.02 -2.79 10.92
C ILE A 27 13.72 -1.68 11.72
N TYR A 28 12.98 -0.63 12.12
CA TYR A 28 13.53 0.51 12.83
C TYR A 28 13.41 0.33 14.36
N PRO A 29 14.39 0.78 15.15
CA PRO A 29 14.36 0.85 16.61
C PRO A 29 13.12 1.52 17.19
N SER A 30 12.56 2.55 16.53
CA SER A 30 11.36 3.20 17.03
C SER A 30 10.13 2.28 17.03
N SER A 31 10.18 1.11 16.38
CA SER A 31 9.13 0.10 16.47
C SER A 31 9.19 -0.75 17.75
N LYS A 32 10.33 -0.81 18.41
CA LYS A 32 10.61 -1.70 19.55
C LYS A 32 10.31 -1.00 20.88
N ILE A 33 9.06 -0.64 21.09
CA ILE A 33 8.61 0.10 22.29
C ILE A 33 7.62 -0.74 23.09
N ASN A 34 7.75 -0.72 24.42
CA ASN A 34 6.86 -1.42 25.34
C ASN A 34 5.70 -0.54 25.86
N GLY A 35 5.75 0.76 25.63
CA GLY A 35 4.72 1.74 26.03
C GLY A 35 3.55 1.85 25.05
N PRO A 36 2.42 2.47 25.46
CA PRO A 36 1.22 2.59 24.62
C PRO A 36 1.35 3.60 23.48
N ASP A 37 2.31 4.52 23.59
CA ASP A 37 2.53 5.66 22.69
C ASP A 37 3.87 5.56 21.98
N ASN A 38 3.90 6.01 20.72
CA ASN A 38 5.14 6.13 19.96
C ASN A 38 5.91 7.43 20.36
N PRO A 39 7.09 7.35 21.01
CA PRO A 39 7.89 8.51 21.39
C PRO A 39 8.36 9.34 20.20
N LEU A 40 8.66 8.73 19.05
CA LEU A 40 9.06 9.45 17.84
C LEU A 40 7.93 10.38 17.38
N PHE A 41 6.69 9.89 17.37
CA PHE A 41 5.53 10.70 16.99
C PHE A 41 5.18 11.76 18.04
N LYS A 42 5.53 11.51 19.31
CA LYS A 42 5.39 12.50 20.39
C LYS A 42 6.28 13.73 20.15
N LYS A 43 7.50 13.55 19.62
CA LYS A 43 8.38 14.68 19.26
C LYS A 43 7.71 15.70 18.35
N LEU A 44 6.94 15.24 17.34
CA LEU A 44 6.16 16.14 16.48
C LEU A 44 5.05 16.86 17.27
N LYS A 45 4.35 16.16 18.18
CA LYS A 45 3.29 16.78 18.99
C LYS A 45 3.84 17.86 19.92
N ASP A 46 5.00 17.62 20.51
CA ASP A 46 5.62 18.50 21.48
C ASP A 46 6.01 19.85 20.83
N VAL A 47 6.48 19.83 19.59
CA VAL A 47 6.84 21.06 18.84
C VAL A 47 5.67 21.66 18.04
N TRP A 48 4.51 21.00 17.99
CA TRP A 48 3.42 21.39 17.09
C TRP A 48 2.93 22.83 17.29
N ASN A 49 2.78 23.24 18.55
CA ASN A 49 2.27 24.58 18.87
C ASN A 49 3.29 25.70 18.61
N SER A 50 4.58 25.36 18.46
CA SER A 50 5.63 26.33 18.09
C SER A 50 5.83 26.50 16.59
N ILE A 51 5.17 25.66 15.77
CA ILE A 51 5.29 25.73 14.30
C ILE A 51 4.28 26.75 13.76
N ASP A 52 4.79 27.84 13.17
CA ASP A 52 3.97 28.75 12.36
C ASP A 52 3.82 28.20 10.95
N GLN A 53 2.64 27.67 10.63
CA GLN A 53 2.35 27.12 9.31
C GLN A 53 2.31 28.15 8.19
N ASN A 54 2.24 29.46 8.48
CA ASN A 54 2.21 30.50 7.45
C ASN A 54 3.59 30.89 6.93
N SER A 55 4.65 30.55 7.68
CA SER A 55 6.04 30.93 7.35
C SER A 55 6.99 29.73 7.25
N ILE A 56 6.49 28.51 7.46
CA ILE A 56 7.29 27.30 7.43
C ILE A 56 7.71 26.93 6.00
N VAL A 57 8.96 26.51 5.86
CA VAL A 57 9.46 25.87 4.64
C VAL A 57 9.35 24.36 4.80
N LEU A 58 8.58 23.71 3.94
CA LEU A 58 8.39 22.26 4.01
C LEU A 58 9.47 21.51 3.23
N ASN A 59 9.88 20.38 3.77
CA ASN A 59 10.75 19.44 3.05
C ASN A 59 9.96 18.73 1.93
N LYS A 60 10.66 18.31 0.88
CA LYS A 60 10.07 17.56 -0.23
C LYS A 60 11.08 16.61 -0.84
N VAL A 61 10.59 15.51 -1.41
CA VAL A 61 11.44 14.62 -2.19
C VAL A 61 11.68 15.27 -3.54
N LYS A 62 12.94 15.43 -3.90
CA LYS A 62 13.35 15.89 -5.22
C LYS A 62 13.52 14.69 -6.12
N ILE A 63 12.84 14.67 -7.26
CA ILE A 63 12.94 13.56 -8.20
C ILE A 63 14.36 13.45 -8.77
N GLU A 64 15.08 14.57 -8.82
CA GLU A 64 16.47 14.66 -9.26
C GLU A 64 17.44 13.90 -8.33
N ASP A 65 17.07 13.74 -7.06
CA ASP A 65 17.87 12.99 -6.07
C ASP A 65 17.67 11.46 -6.22
N ILE A 66 16.73 11.01 -7.07
CA ILE A 66 16.47 9.60 -7.32
C ILE A 66 17.29 9.15 -8.54
N SER A 67 18.33 8.35 -8.32
CA SER A 67 19.21 7.88 -9.40
C SER A 67 18.60 6.77 -10.27
N ASP A 68 17.73 5.94 -9.70
CA ASP A 68 17.13 4.80 -10.40
C ASP A 68 15.93 5.25 -11.26
N SER A 69 16.00 5.00 -12.57
CA SER A 69 14.99 5.45 -13.54
C SER A 69 13.63 4.78 -13.32
N TRP A 70 13.61 3.51 -12.92
CA TRP A 70 12.37 2.82 -12.61
C TRP A 70 11.71 3.41 -11.37
N LEU A 71 12.50 3.75 -10.35
CA LEU A 71 11.99 4.39 -9.13
C LEU A 71 11.46 5.80 -9.42
N GLN A 72 12.08 6.55 -10.35
CA GLN A 72 11.51 7.81 -10.84
C GLN A 72 10.15 7.61 -11.54
N VAL A 73 9.94 6.50 -12.26
CA VAL A 73 8.64 6.17 -12.83
C VAL A 73 7.61 5.91 -11.72
N GLN A 74 7.97 5.13 -10.70
CA GLN A 74 7.07 4.88 -9.56
C GLN A 74 6.71 6.17 -8.82
N PHE A 75 7.67 7.06 -8.63
CA PHE A 75 7.46 8.40 -8.07
C PHE A 75 6.43 9.20 -8.88
N LYS A 76 6.60 9.25 -10.21
CA LYS A 76 5.69 9.98 -11.11
C LYS A 76 4.29 9.37 -11.12
N GLU A 77 4.19 8.04 -11.09
CA GLU A 77 2.90 7.34 -10.99
C GLU A 77 2.18 7.71 -9.69
N ALA A 78 2.87 7.65 -8.55
CA ALA A 78 2.29 8.00 -7.25
C ALA A 78 1.84 9.48 -7.18
N LEU A 79 2.66 10.39 -7.72
CA LEU A 79 2.31 11.80 -7.81
C LEU A 79 1.06 12.01 -8.67
N SER A 80 1.05 11.46 -9.89
CA SER A 80 -0.09 11.54 -10.81
C SER A 80 -1.35 10.95 -10.18
N PHE A 81 -1.25 9.80 -9.51
CA PHE A 81 -2.35 9.18 -8.79
C PHE A 81 -2.92 10.13 -7.72
N SER A 82 -2.07 10.68 -6.86
CA SER A 82 -2.50 11.57 -5.76
C SER A 82 -3.17 12.85 -6.27
N GLN A 83 -2.59 13.49 -7.30
CA GLN A 83 -3.15 14.68 -7.94
C GLN A 83 -4.50 14.39 -8.61
N ASN A 84 -4.65 13.23 -9.25
CA ASN A 84 -5.90 12.81 -9.87
C ASN A 84 -7.02 12.62 -8.82
N ILE A 85 -6.71 11.99 -7.68
CA ILE A 85 -7.68 11.82 -6.58
C ILE A 85 -8.17 13.19 -6.07
N ILE A 86 -7.25 14.13 -5.85
CA ILE A 86 -7.58 15.48 -5.38
C ILE A 86 -8.41 16.24 -6.42
N ARG A 87 -7.96 16.27 -7.68
CA ARG A 87 -8.63 16.98 -8.78
C ARG A 87 -10.04 16.47 -9.01
N MET A 88 -10.22 15.16 -9.03
CA MET A 88 -11.53 14.54 -9.25
C MET A 88 -12.45 14.62 -8.03
N LYS A 89 -11.95 15.09 -6.87
CA LYS A 89 -12.69 15.16 -5.61
C LYS A 89 -13.34 13.82 -5.24
N THR A 90 -12.72 12.69 -5.62
CA THR A 90 -13.27 11.34 -5.41
C THR A 90 -13.52 11.03 -3.94
N MET A 91 -12.77 11.69 -3.05
CA MET A 91 -12.80 11.49 -1.60
C MET A 91 -13.64 12.56 -0.85
N LYS A 92 -14.30 13.50 -1.55
CA LYS A 92 -15.12 14.57 -0.91
C LYS A 92 -16.62 14.23 -0.80
N LYS A 93 -17.03 13.01 -1.17
CA LYS A 93 -18.40 12.55 -0.97
C LYS A 93 -18.61 12.11 0.48
N ASP A 94 -19.81 12.36 1.00
CA ASP A 94 -20.21 11.95 2.36
C ASP A 94 -19.84 10.47 2.61
N GLY A 95 -19.10 10.22 3.69
CA GLY A 95 -18.67 8.88 4.11
C GLY A 95 -17.20 8.53 3.86
N CYS A 96 -16.43 9.32 3.11
CA CYS A 96 -15.00 9.11 2.99
C CYS A 96 -14.28 9.49 4.31
N ARG A 97 -13.45 8.59 4.85
CA ARG A 97 -12.69 8.86 6.08
C ARG A 97 -11.74 10.04 5.86
N SER A 98 -11.89 11.09 6.66
CA SER A 98 -11.08 12.33 6.61
C SER A 98 -9.56 12.07 6.55
N ASP A 99 -9.12 11.00 7.22
CA ASP A 99 -7.72 10.57 7.29
C ASP A 99 -7.17 10.10 5.93
N TYR A 100 -7.99 9.49 5.06
CA TYR A 100 -7.55 9.08 3.72
C TYR A 100 -7.27 10.27 2.83
N LEU A 101 -8.11 11.29 2.88
CA LEU A 101 -7.87 12.53 2.15
C LEU A 101 -6.58 13.20 2.65
N GLU A 102 -6.38 13.25 3.97
CA GLU A 102 -5.14 13.77 4.55
C GLU A 102 -3.90 12.99 4.09
N LEU A 103 -3.96 11.67 4.05
CA LEU A 103 -2.86 10.84 3.56
C LEU A 103 -2.49 11.18 2.11
N VAL A 104 -3.50 11.39 1.25
CA VAL A 104 -3.30 11.77 -0.16
C VAL A 104 -2.75 13.19 -0.28
N GLU A 105 -3.31 14.16 0.45
CA GLU A 105 -2.84 15.55 0.49
C GLU A 105 -1.36 15.61 0.92
N LEU A 106 -1.00 14.93 2.02
CA LEU A 106 0.38 14.86 2.50
C LEU A 106 1.31 14.17 1.48
N THR A 107 0.85 13.10 0.83
CA THR A 107 1.62 12.43 -0.22
C THR A 107 1.90 13.38 -1.38
N THR A 108 0.90 14.13 -1.82
CA THR A 108 1.08 15.14 -2.87
C THR A 108 2.10 16.19 -2.43
N MET A 109 1.98 16.75 -1.23
CA MET A 109 2.94 17.74 -0.71
C MET A 109 4.38 17.21 -0.72
N VAL A 110 4.59 15.96 -0.28
CA VAL A 110 5.92 15.32 -0.26
C VAL A 110 6.52 15.14 -1.65
N LEU A 111 5.69 14.79 -2.65
CA LEU A 111 6.14 14.45 -4.00
C LEU A 111 6.21 15.65 -4.97
N SER A 112 5.31 16.63 -4.88
CA SER A 112 5.36 17.83 -5.75
C SER A 112 5.99 19.04 -5.08
N GLY A 113 6.06 19.08 -3.75
CA GLY A 113 6.33 20.30 -3.01
C GLY A 113 5.20 21.32 -3.11
N ASP A 114 3.99 20.88 -3.47
CA ASP A 114 2.81 21.74 -3.54
C ASP A 114 2.28 22.04 -2.13
N GLU A 115 2.58 23.23 -1.61
CA GLU A 115 2.23 23.66 -0.26
C GLU A 115 0.77 24.16 -0.14
N GLN A 116 -0.09 23.84 -1.11
CA GLN A 116 -1.51 24.25 -1.13
C GLN A 116 -2.34 23.77 0.07
N TYR A 117 -1.89 22.74 0.79
CA TYR A 117 -2.64 22.14 1.91
C TYR A 117 -2.05 22.53 3.25
N ARG A 118 -2.92 22.97 4.17
CA ARG A 118 -2.54 23.18 5.56
C ARG A 118 -2.38 21.85 6.29
N LEU A 119 -1.31 21.73 7.07
CA LEU A 119 -1.07 20.54 7.87
C LEU A 119 -2.06 20.50 9.03
N ARG A 120 -2.90 19.46 9.08
CA ARG A 120 -3.82 19.26 10.20
C ARG A 120 -3.06 18.91 11.48
N LYS A 121 -3.66 19.21 12.64
CA LYS A 121 -3.08 18.88 13.94
C LYS A 121 -2.79 17.38 14.04
N PRO A 122 -1.59 16.97 14.51
CA PRO A 122 -1.28 15.57 14.72
C PRO A 122 -2.30 14.92 15.65
N GLY A 123 -2.77 13.74 15.26
CA GLY A 123 -3.76 12.98 16.01
C GLY A 123 -3.19 12.36 17.31
N PRO A 124 -3.82 11.30 17.82
CA PRO A 124 -3.26 10.55 18.93
C PRO A 124 -2.16 9.59 18.48
N VAL A 125 -1.17 9.36 19.35
CA VAL A 125 0.09 8.62 19.05
C VAL A 125 0.03 7.13 19.43
N HIS A 126 -1.14 6.63 19.83
CA HIS A 126 -1.33 5.24 20.20
C HIS A 126 -1.06 4.30 19.03
N HIS A 127 -0.39 3.17 19.31
CA HIS A 127 0.00 2.19 18.29
C HIS A 127 -1.16 1.57 17.49
N ALA A 128 -2.38 1.57 18.06
CA ALA A 128 -3.58 0.96 17.49
C ALA A 128 -4.20 1.69 16.28
N ARG A 129 -3.81 2.95 16.01
CA ARG A 129 -4.25 3.65 14.80
C ARG A 129 -3.28 3.35 13.65
N PHE A 130 -3.71 2.47 12.75
CA PHE A 130 -2.80 1.90 11.74
C PHE A 130 -2.42 2.88 10.63
N MET A 131 -3.39 3.62 10.06
CA MET A 131 -3.13 4.67 9.07
C MET A 131 -2.30 5.84 9.61
N ALA A 132 -2.35 6.06 10.94
CA ALA A 132 -1.63 7.14 11.58
C ALA A 132 -0.12 7.06 11.29
N LYS A 133 0.47 5.87 11.12
CA LYS A 133 1.90 5.73 10.79
C LYS A 133 2.25 6.45 9.48
N GLY A 134 1.49 6.21 8.41
CA GLY A 134 1.71 6.88 7.12
C GLY A 134 1.57 8.39 7.26
N ILE A 135 0.50 8.86 7.88
CA ILE A 135 0.25 10.31 8.10
C ILE A 135 1.37 10.94 8.94
N TYR A 136 1.79 10.30 10.03
CA TYR A 136 2.85 10.81 10.90
C TYR A 136 4.19 10.89 10.18
N PHE A 137 4.62 9.83 9.49
CA PHE A 137 5.90 9.86 8.78
C PHE A 137 5.93 10.92 7.68
N LEU A 138 4.84 11.08 6.92
CA LEU A 138 4.75 12.16 5.92
C LEU A 138 4.81 13.54 6.57
N LYS A 139 4.04 13.79 7.64
CA LYS A 139 4.10 15.08 8.38
C LYS A 139 5.48 15.36 8.93
N MET A 140 6.10 14.37 9.58
CA MET A 140 7.43 14.51 10.17
C MET A 140 8.48 14.76 9.10
N TYR A 141 8.36 14.15 7.93
CA TYR A 141 9.24 14.42 6.81
C TYR A 141 9.07 15.84 6.28
N LEU A 142 7.83 16.29 6.02
CA LEU A 142 7.55 17.67 5.59
C LEU A 142 8.11 18.69 6.60
N LEU A 143 8.07 18.37 7.89
CA LEU A 143 8.52 19.22 9.00
C LEU A 143 9.93 18.88 9.50
N LEU A 144 10.73 18.11 8.74
CA LEU A 144 11.97 17.50 9.25
C LEU A 144 12.93 18.52 9.87
N ASN A 145 13.04 19.70 9.26
CA ASN A 145 13.92 20.79 9.69
C ASN A 145 13.35 21.58 10.89
N ASN A 146 12.09 21.38 11.24
CA ASN A 146 11.40 22.08 12.34
C ASN A 146 11.30 21.22 13.60
N ILE A 147 11.65 19.93 13.53
CA ILE A 147 11.66 19.01 14.68
C ILE A 147 13.12 18.82 15.13
N SER A 148 13.67 19.82 15.83
CA SER A 148 15.08 19.84 16.26
C SER A 148 15.49 18.67 17.17
N SER A 149 14.53 18.08 17.88
CA SER A 149 14.75 16.93 18.78
C SER A 149 15.02 15.60 18.08
N LEU A 150 14.99 15.53 16.74
CA LEU A 150 15.28 14.30 16.00
C LEU A 150 16.79 14.02 15.95
N THR A 151 17.15 12.82 16.37
CA THR A 151 18.49 12.25 16.12
C THR A 151 18.69 11.95 14.64
N ASP A 152 19.93 11.83 14.18
CA ASP A 152 20.21 11.49 12.77
C ASP A 152 19.66 10.11 12.38
N PHE A 153 19.62 9.18 13.34
CA PHE A 153 18.97 7.90 13.18
C PHE A 153 17.46 8.06 12.88
N GLU A 154 16.75 8.86 13.69
CA GLU A 154 15.32 9.09 13.52
C GLU A 154 15.02 9.89 12.24
N LYS A 155 15.90 10.83 11.86
CA LYS A 155 15.77 11.53 10.58
C LYS A 155 15.85 10.55 9.42
N LYS A 156 16.81 9.61 9.45
CA LYS A 156 16.91 8.56 8.44
C LYS A 156 15.65 7.69 8.40
N GLU A 157 15.15 7.26 9.55
CA GLU A 157 13.90 6.51 9.63
C GLU A 157 12.72 7.28 9.03
N VAL A 158 12.55 8.56 9.39
CA VAL A 158 11.49 9.42 8.85
C VAL A 158 11.62 9.57 7.33
N ASN A 159 12.83 9.79 6.81
CA ASN A 159 13.08 9.87 5.37
C ASN A 159 12.68 8.57 4.66
N ASP A 160 13.18 7.43 5.12
CA ASP A 160 12.92 6.13 4.49
C ASP A 160 11.42 5.76 4.53
N MET A 161 10.76 5.99 5.68
CA MET A 161 9.35 5.66 5.85
C MET A 161 8.44 6.62 5.09
N ALA A 162 8.74 7.91 5.04
CA ALA A 162 7.97 8.88 4.28
C ALA A 162 8.10 8.61 2.77
N PHE A 163 9.30 8.31 2.28
CA PHE A 163 9.52 7.93 0.88
C PHE A 163 8.72 6.68 0.51
N PHE A 164 8.84 5.60 1.28
CA PHE A 164 8.04 4.38 1.08
C PHE A 164 6.54 4.67 1.11
N THR A 165 6.10 5.51 2.06
CA THR A 165 4.69 5.86 2.23
C THR A 165 4.14 6.61 1.02
N ALA A 166 4.88 7.62 0.55
CA ALA A 166 4.48 8.48 -0.54
C ALA A 166 4.52 7.76 -1.90
N VAL A 167 5.59 7.02 -2.18
CA VAL A 167 5.83 6.41 -3.50
C VAL A 167 5.04 5.10 -3.70
N PHE A 168 4.76 4.34 -2.64
CA PHE A 168 4.15 3.02 -2.76
C PHE A 168 2.86 2.88 -1.97
N TYR A 169 2.94 3.00 -0.65
CA TYR A 169 1.87 2.59 0.26
C TYR A 169 0.57 3.37 0.07
N THR A 170 0.64 4.68 -0.20
CA THR A 170 -0.57 5.51 -0.31
C THR A 170 -1.46 5.03 -1.45
N GLU A 171 -0.90 4.76 -2.63
CA GLU A 171 -1.67 4.22 -3.75
C GLU A 171 -2.29 2.86 -3.38
N TRP A 172 -1.52 1.99 -2.74
CA TRP A 172 -1.99 0.67 -2.32
C TRP A 172 -3.18 0.75 -1.36
N LEU A 173 -3.05 1.58 -0.32
CA LEU A 173 -4.09 1.73 0.70
C LEU A 173 -5.36 2.34 0.12
N ILE A 174 -5.24 3.39 -0.70
CA ILE A 174 -6.43 4.06 -1.28
C ILE A 174 -7.13 3.14 -2.28
N LYS A 175 -6.38 2.36 -3.07
CA LYS A 175 -6.98 1.38 -3.99
C LYS A 175 -7.56 0.16 -3.28
N ALA A 176 -7.35 -0.02 -1.98
CA ALA A 176 -7.89 -1.15 -1.22
C ALA A 176 -9.42 -1.19 -1.18
N GLU A 177 -10.10 -0.05 -1.38
CA GLU A 177 -11.56 0.05 -1.52
C GLU A 177 -12.08 -0.59 -2.83
N ILE A 178 -11.24 -0.71 -3.85
CA ILE A 178 -11.65 -1.13 -5.19
C ILE A 178 -11.41 -2.63 -5.35
N SER A 179 -12.44 -3.44 -5.13
CA SER A 179 -12.32 -4.91 -5.20
C SER A 179 -11.96 -5.42 -6.60
N ALA A 180 -12.46 -4.78 -7.65
CA ALA A 180 -12.22 -5.17 -9.04
C ALA A 180 -10.74 -5.18 -9.44
N VAL A 181 -9.95 -4.25 -8.88
CA VAL A 181 -8.51 -4.12 -9.22
C VAL A 181 -7.62 -4.89 -8.25
N ALA A 182 -8.18 -5.52 -7.22
CA ALA A 182 -7.41 -6.07 -6.11
C ALA A 182 -6.35 -7.11 -6.54
N PRO A 183 -6.65 -8.08 -7.43
CA PRO A 183 -5.63 -9.04 -7.87
C PRO A 183 -4.42 -8.40 -8.53
N TYR A 184 -4.66 -7.49 -9.48
CA TYR A 184 -3.60 -6.82 -10.19
C TYR A 184 -2.80 -5.89 -9.27
N GLN A 185 -3.47 -5.17 -8.37
CA GLN A 185 -2.82 -4.25 -7.46
C GLN A 185 -1.97 -4.95 -6.39
N ASP A 186 -2.40 -6.10 -5.86
CA ASP A 186 -1.58 -6.89 -4.93
C ASP A 186 -0.37 -7.51 -5.64
N MET A 187 -0.53 -7.95 -6.90
CA MET A 187 0.60 -8.39 -7.73
C MET A 187 1.56 -7.22 -8.05
N LYS A 188 1.02 -6.04 -8.39
CA LYS A 188 1.82 -4.81 -8.61
C LYS A 188 2.60 -4.44 -7.36
N ALA A 189 1.99 -4.51 -6.16
CA ALA A 189 2.67 -4.21 -4.91
C ALA A 189 3.85 -5.16 -4.64
N LEU A 190 3.67 -6.46 -4.89
CA LEU A 190 4.76 -7.44 -4.79
C LEU A 190 5.86 -7.18 -5.81
N TRP A 191 5.49 -6.91 -7.06
CA TRP A 191 6.45 -6.53 -8.11
C TRP A 191 7.24 -5.27 -7.76
N GLN A 192 6.57 -4.22 -7.29
CA GLN A 192 7.22 -2.99 -6.86
C GLN A 192 8.25 -3.27 -5.76
N MET A 193 7.92 -4.09 -4.76
CA MET A 193 8.87 -4.40 -3.69
C MET A 193 10.02 -5.31 -4.15
N MET A 194 9.77 -6.27 -5.04
CA MET A 194 10.82 -7.10 -5.64
C MET A 194 11.79 -6.28 -6.51
N ARG A 195 11.31 -5.24 -7.22
CA ARG A 195 12.16 -4.29 -7.93
C ARG A 195 12.90 -3.38 -6.94
N TYR A 196 12.18 -2.85 -5.95
CA TYR A 196 12.73 -1.94 -4.94
C TYR A 196 13.79 -2.61 -4.05
N SER A 197 13.78 -3.94 -3.89
CA SER A 197 14.82 -4.65 -3.14
C SER A 197 16.21 -4.56 -3.76
N LYS A 198 16.32 -4.16 -5.04
CA LYS A 198 17.62 -3.86 -5.67
C LYS A 198 18.20 -2.52 -5.20
N ILE A 199 17.36 -1.63 -4.69
CA ILE A 199 17.70 -0.27 -4.26
C ILE A 199 17.78 -0.20 -2.74
N ASN A 200 16.77 -0.72 -2.05
CA ASN A 200 16.69 -0.77 -0.59
C ASN A 200 16.33 -2.19 -0.11
N PRO A 201 17.32 -3.11 -0.07
CA PRO A 201 17.07 -4.53 0.20
C PRO A 201 16.48 -4.77 1.58
N VAL A 202 16.90 -4.01 2.60
CA VAL A 202 16.45 -4.22 3.99
C VAL A 202 14.97 -3.87 4.14
N GLN A 203 14.57 -2.69 3.67
CA GLN A 203 13.17 -2.25 3.77
C GLN A 203 12.25 -3.11 2.89
N ALA A 204 12.64 -3.34 1.64
CA ALA A 204 11.85 -4.12 0.71
C ALA A 204 11.64 -5.57 1.18
N LYS A 205 12.67 -6.23 1.72
CA LYS A 205 12.58 -7.61 2.20
C LYS A 205 11.47 -7.79 3.23
N SER A 206 11.39 -6.91 4.22
CA SER A 206 10.35 -6.98 5.27
C SER A 206 8.94 -6.87 4.69
N VAL A 207 8.76 -6.01 3.68
CA VAL A 207 7.47 -5.83 2.98
C VAL A 207 7.14 -7.02 2.09
N ILE A 208 8.11 -7.56 1.33
CA ILE A 208 7.95 -8.77 0.50
C ILE A 208 7.48 -9.96 1.35
N GLU A 209 8.13 -10.18 2.50
CA GLU A 209 7.75 -11.24 3.44
C GLU A 209 6.34 -11.02 4.01
N SER A 210 5.92 -9.77 4.17
CA SER A 210 4.54 -9.46 4.57
C SER A 210 3.54 -9.72 3.44
N LEU A 211 3.83 -9.31 2.21
CA LEU A 211 2.99 -9.55 1.03
C LEU A 211 2.81 -11.05 0.77
N LYS A 212 3.89 -11.84 0.83
CA LYS A 212 3.84 -13.31 0.66
C LYS A 212 3.09 -14.03 1.78
N ARG A 213 2.92 -13.43 2.96
CA ARG A 213 2.07 -13.97 4.04
C ARG A 213 0.59 -13.61 3.87
N HIS A 214 0.28 -12.57 3.10
CA HIS A 214 -1.07 -12.03 2.96
C HIS A 214 -1.56 -12.05 1.50
N THR A 215 -1.42 -13.18 0.82
CA THR A 215 -1.74 -13.38 -0.60
C THR A 215 -3.23 -13.37 -0.95
N TRP A 216 -4.12 -12.92 -0.06
CA TRP A 216 -5.57 -13.12 -0.15
C TRP A 216 -6.18 -12.70 -1.49
N TYR A 217 -5.66 -11.65 -2.12
CA TYR A 217 -6.20 -11.13 -3.38
C TYR A 217 -5.48 -11.62 -4.63
N ILE A 218 -4.36 -12.35 -4.50
CA ILE A 218 -3.72 -13.10 -5.58
C ILE A 218 -4.02 -14.61 -5.49
N ASP A 219 -4.81 -15.01 -4.50
CA ASP A 219 -5.29 -16.38 -4.36
C ASP A 219 -6.21 -16.75 -5.54
N PRO A 220 -6.17 -18.02 -6.00
CA PRO A 220 -6.88 -18.47 -7.20
C PRO A 220 -8.36 -18.05 -7.25
N ASN A 221 -9.03 -18.15 -6.09
CA ASN A 221 -10.46 -17.89 -5.93
C ASN A 221 -10.85 -16.43 -6.19
N ILE A 222 -9.90 -15.49 -6.07
CA ILE A 222 -10.12 -14.05 -6.23
C ILE A 222 -9.66 -13.55 -7.60
N LEU A 223 -8.78 -14.29 -8.28
CA LEU A 223 -8.21 -13.90 -9.58
C LEU A 223 -9.28 -13.65 -10.64
N VAL A 224 -10.47 -14.27 -10.54
CA VAL A 224 -11.58 -14.00 -11.47
C VAL A 224 -11.97 -12.51 -11.52
N MET A 225 -11.76 -11.77 -10.43
CA MET A 225 -12.04 -10.32 -10.38
C MET A 225 -11.16 -9.52 -11.34
N SER A 226 -9.97 -10.03 -11.70
CA SER A 226 -9.06 -9.38 -12.66
C SER A 226 -9.65 -9.21 -14.06
N LEU A 227 -10.67 -10.01 -14.42
CA LEU A 227 -11.34 -9.94 -15.73
C LEU A 227 -12.01 -8.59 -15.99
N VAL A 228 -12.41 -7.87 -14.92
CA VAL A 228 -13.05 -6.56 -15.03
C VAL A 228 -12.08 -5.39 -14.80
N ASP A 229 -10.81 -5.66 -14.49
CA ASP A 229 -9.79 -4.63 -14.36
C ASP A 229 -9.19 -4.28 -15.72
N LYS A 230 -9.36 -3.03 -16.16
CA LYS A 230 -8.80 -2.53 -17.42
C LYS A 230 -7.27 -2.48 -17.45
N ASN A 231 -6.61 -2.53 -16.30
CA ASN A 231 -5.14 -2.53 -16.20
C ASN A 231 -4.55 -3.92 -16.46
N VAL A 232 -5.38 -4.96 -16.46
CA VAL A 232 -4.97 -6.34 -16.78
C VAL A 232 -5.01 -6.49 -18.31
N GLN A 233 -3.83 -6.72 -18.91
CA GLN A 233 -3.69 -6.82 -20.36
C GLN A 233 -4.05 -8.23 -20.85
N GLU A 234 -3.73 -9.24 -20.05
CA GLU A 234 -3.91 -10.67 -20.34
C GLU A 234 -5.34 -11.20 -20.05
N ARG A 235 -6.36 -10.33 -19.97
CA ARG A 235 -7.74 -10.73 -19.60
C ARG A 235 -8.29 -11.86 -20.47
N SER A 236 -7.98 -11.86 -21.76
CA SER A 236 -8.37 -12.93 -22.69
C SER A 236 -7.73 -14.27 -22.33
N ASP A 237 -6.48 -14.27 -21.89
CA ASP A 237 -5.76 -15.50 -21.53
C ASP A 237 -6.21 -16.02 -20.17
N ILE A 238 -6.47 -15.12 -19.21
CA ILE A 238 -7.13 -15.46 -17.95
C ILE A 238 -8.49 -16.09 -18.22
N ALA A 239 -9.31 -15.53 -19.12
CA ALA A 239 -10.63 -16.07 -19.46
C ALA A 239 -10.53 -17.46 -20.12
N LYS A 240 -9.61 -17.65 -21.08
CA LYS A 240 -9.36 -18.96 -21.72
C LYS A 240 -8.87 -19.99 -20.71
N LYS A 241 -7.93 -19.62 -19.83
CA LYS A 241 -7.37 -20.50 -18.80
C LYS A 241 -8.44 -20.90 -17.79
N LEU A 242 -9.26 -19.95 -17.35
CA LEU A 242 -10.43 -20.24 -16.54
C LEU A 242 -11.33 -21.23 -17.28
N TYR A 243 -11.81 -20.91 -18.48
CA TYR A 243 -12.75 -21.74 -19.25
C TYR A 243 -12.29 -23.19 -19.43
N SER A 244 -11.00 -23.41 -19.68
CA SER A 244 -10.37 -24.73 -19.84
C SER A 244 -10.10 -25.47 -18.53
N THR A 245 -10.12 -24.78 -17.39
CA THR A 245 -9.88 -25.37 -16.08
C THR A 245 -11.11 -26.17 -15.62
N PRO A 246 -10.98 -27.46 -15.23
CA PRO A 246 -12.09 -28.25 -14.74
C PRO A 246 -12.74 -27.64 -13.50
N ARG A 247 -14.08 -27.66 -13.44
CA ARG A 247 -14.81 -27.17 -12.27
C ARG A 247 -14.77 -28.20 -11.15
N PRO A 248 -14.53 -27.79 -9.89
CA PRO A 248 -14.58 -28.70 -8.78
C PRO A 248 -16.00 -29.22 -8.57
N THR A 249 -16.14 -30.51 -8.25
CA THR A 249 -17.42 -31.15 -7.90
C THR A 249 -17.78 -30.95 -6.43
N THR A 250 -16.79 -30.61 -5.60
CA THR A 250 -16.94 -30.31 -4.17
C THR A 250 -16.27 -28.98 -3.85
N TYR A 251 -16.91 -28.18 -2.99
CA TYR A 251 -16.34 -26.91 -2.53
C TYR A 251 -15.70 -27.13 -1.17
N ALA A 252 -14.37 -27.03 -1.09
CA ALA A 252 -13.71 -26.97 0.19
C ALA A 252 -14.00 -25.62 0.87
N ILE A 253 -14.34 -25.67 2.16
CA ILE A 253 -14.64 -24.49 2.99
C ILE A 253 -13.34 -23.72 3.31
N GLU A 254 -12.19 -24.33 3.07
CA GLU A 254 -10.88 -23.77 3.36
C GLU A 254 -10.42 -22.72 2.33
N ARG A 255 -9.63 -21.76 2.80
CA ARG A 255 -8.97 -20.78 1.94
C ARG A 255 -7.92 -21.48 1.08
N HIS A 256 -8.02 -21.33 -0.24
CA HIS A 256 -7.01 -21.83 -1.16
C HIS A 256 -5.97 -20.74 -1.39
N GLN A 257 -4.79 -20.92 -0.79
CA GLN A 257 -3.69 -19.97 -0.94
C GLN A 257 -3.01 -20.15 -2.29
N VAL A 258 -2.51 -19.05 -2.87
CA VAL A 258 -1.62 -19.14 -4.03
C VAL A 258 -0.42 -20.04 -3.72
N ASN A 259 -0.03 -20.86 -4.70
CA ASN A 259 1.16 -21.68 -4.56
C ASN A 259 2.40 -20.76 -4.60
N LEU A 260 3.12 -20.66 -3.48
CA LEU A 260 4.30 -19.81 -3.36
C LEU A 260 5.42 -20.23 -4.32
N ASN A 261 5.53 -21.50 -4.72
CA ASN A 261 6.51 -21.92 -5.73
C ASN A 261 6.17 -21.35 -7.11
N ILE A 262 4.87 -21.33 -7.47
CA ILE A 262 4.41 -20.66 -8.70
C ILE A 262 4.70 -19.17 -8.58
N LEU A 263 4.29 -18.53 -7.48
CA LEU A 263 4.52 -17.10 -7.27
C LEU A 263 6.00 -16.73 -7.36
N ASN A 264 6.89 -17.52 -6.73
CA ASN A 264 8.33 -17.29 -6.74
C ASN A 264 8.97 -17.56 -8.12
N SER A 265 8.33 -18.35 -8.98
CA SER A 265 8.81 -18.62 -10.35
C SER A 265 8.51 -17.48 -11.33
N LEU A 266 7.69 -16.50 -10.95
CA LEU A 266 7.32 -15.38 -11.81
C LEU A 266 8.47 -14.38 -12.00
N MET A 267 8.52 -13.76 -13.17
CA MET A 267 9.54 -12.78 -13.55
C MET A 267 9.21 -11.39 -13.00
N PHE A 268 9.64 -11.08 -11.78
CA PHE A 268 9.44 -9.76 -11.16
C PHE A 268 10.45 -8.69 -11.61
N ASN A 269 11.40 -9.05 -12.47
CA ASN A 269 12.46 -8.15 -12.91
C ASN A 269 12.07 -7.31 -14.13
N ASP A 270 10.95 -7.60 -14.79
CA ASP A 270 10.49 -6.87 -15.98
C ASP A 270 9.89 -5.51 -15.61
N ASP A 271 9.66 -4.66 -16.61
CA ASP A 271 9.13 -3.30 -16.43
C ASP A 271 7.63 -3.25 -16.13
N THR A 272 6.97 -4.40 -16.15
CA THR A 272 5.55 -4.54 -15.82
C THR A 272 5.34 -5.65 -14.77
N PRO A 273 4.26 -5.59 -13.98
CA PRO A 273 3.91 -6.67 -13.06
C PRO A 273 3.76 -8.03 -13.78
N PRO A 274 4.16 -9.15 -13.16
CA PRO A 274 3.99 -10.47 -13.77
C PRO A 274 2.53 -10.82 -14.04
N SER A 275 2.31 -11.71 -15.00
CA SER A 275 0.96 -12.17 -15.32
C SER A 275 0.30 -12.90 -14.14
N LEU A 276 -1.01 -12.69 -13.98
CA LEU A 276 -1.83 -13.43 -13.02
C LEU A 276 -2.18 -14.85 -13.50
N THR A 277 -2.06 -15.12 -14.81
CA THR A 277 -2.51 -16.37 -15.45
C THR A 277 -1.89 -17.65 -14.84
N PRO A 278 -0.58 -17.70 -14.50
CA PRO A 278 0.03 -18.91 -13.91
C PRO A 278 -0.55 -19.29 -12.53
N SER A 279 -1.18 -18.34 -11.84
CA SER A 279 -1.77 -18.57 -10.50
C SER A 279 -3.18 -19.17 -10.58
N LEU A 280 -3.76 -19.34 -11.77
CA LEU A 280 -5.08 -19.94 -11.98
C LEU A 280 -5.02 -21.47 -11.90
N VAL A 281 -5.76 -22.04 -10.94
CA VAL A 281 -5.94 -23.48 -10.75
C VAL A 281 -7.43 -23.85 -10.65
N ASN A 282 -7.74 -25.14 -10.46
CA ASN A 282 -9.12 -25.68 -10.41
C ASN A 282 -10.06 -24.94 -9.44
N PHE A 283 -9.52 -24.36 -8.36
CA PHE A 283 -10.30 -23.62 -7.36
C PHE A 283 -10.64 -22.18 -7.75
N SER A 284 -10.09 -21.65 -8.85
CA SER A 284 -10.38 -20.29 -9.33
C SER A 284 -11.86 -20.05 -9.70
N TYR A 285 -12.66 -21.12 -9.70
CA TYR A 285 -14.12 -21.10 -9.80
C TYR A 285 -14.80 -21.06 -8.42
N LEU A 286 -14.89 -19.88 -7.79
CA LEU A 286 -15.93 -19.62 -6.80
C LEU A 286 -17.04 -18.79 -7.45
N LYS A 287 -18.06 -19.47 -7.99
CA LYS A 287 -19.36 -18.84 -8.26
C LYS A 287 -20.24 -19.04 -7.01
N PRO A 288 -20.91 -18.00 -6.49
CA PRO A 288 -22.17 -18.24 -5.78
C PRO A 288 -23.07 -19.03 -6.74
N CYS A 289 -23.64 -20.14 -6.28
CA CYS A 289 -24.50 -21.00 -7.09
C CYS A 289 -25.54 -20.18 -7.89
N LYS A 290 -25.80 -20.62 -9.12
CA LYS A 290 -26.83 -20.07 -10.02
C LYS A 290 -28.14 -19.81 -9.26
N CYS A 291 -28.68 -18.61 -9.42
CA CYS A 291 -30.10 -18.34 -9.19
C CYS A 291 -30.94 -19.14 -10.20
#